data_AF-A0A966BXT7-F1
#
_entry.id   AF-A0A966BXT7-F1
#
_cell.length_a   1.000
_cell.length_b   1.000
_cell.length_c   1.000
_cell.angle_alpha   90.00
_cell.angle_beta   90.00
_cell.angle_gamma   90.00
#
_symmetry.space_group_name_H-M   'P 1'
#
loop_
_entity.id
_entity.type
_entity.pdbx_description
1 polymer ?
#
loop_
_entity_poly.entity_id
_entity_poly.type
_entity_poly.pdbx_seq_one_letter_code
_entity_poly.pdbx_strand_id
1 'polypeptide(L)'
;MNICHLYCKTTDSPQAKSILNSFEGSVSIDISTIETLASYGVYIVEVYKVDKDISEKFKKLFEDKIDSLIYFIVPNEYSLTLFQLAFLLKAKTIITANQDVNRLILKLRSDYKLNQEEHLHNMLGQIVLKTESFIFFKNNELTYASQKLFDTFGWKDLSQVEKNICKQLPLHELLSQDTVTQQQLTLHENSNAYFDIRSSTTEKVEEKFIFLELLKEHVSSEDELSFVSNRISFIEVVKEKFIEQSISSKKISFMTIQIENLKSLQNDWSKVEVEGFLKDFLFEVDKIVDKKIILAQYDSDFYIVIFEDITLELLKSKADNFQHKISGFLSEQQFNPFIDIYAFDTTTLDLNDILSTLGKISNKSITQKDIAKDKLIYIGNAHDKMDEQESIKHLLREVYTNSIQIKLLNIYKGLCINTSATIVKYNEDGVYIKFEHFQGIVMKLEKETVLQSSSFSQDIKAKVKFINLEKKIALVEGFSFVNGNANARKYSRVSCSARTPIIISQFGATLSGEILDISISSIAVQLKYAKLVDHIRADTVMLSFVLPNRNSLEGSVKISVEAKVILSTCKDGICKIVCELLKDDVNESILMEYVYNRQKEIIVEVKKIARQF
;
A
#
# COMPACT_ATOMS: atom_id res chain seq x y z
N MET A 1 18.30 30.38 33.31
CA MET A 1 19.45 29.45 33.40
C MET A 1 20.19 29.79 34.67
N ASN A 2 20.06 28.96 35.70
CA ASN A 2 20.62 29.26 37.02
C ASN A 2 21.98 28.55 37.12
N ILE A 3 23.03 29.33 37.38
CA ILE A 3 24.40 28.83 37.48
C ILE A 3 24.81 28.79 38.95
N CYS A 4 25.37 27.66 39.37
CA CYS A 4 26.02 27.54 40.67
C CYS A 4 27.52 27.44 40.48
N HIS A 5 28.26 28.37 41.07
CA HIS A 5 29.70 28.32 41.19
C HIS A 5 30.09 27.69 42.52
N LEU A 6 30.78 26.56 42.46
CA LEU A 6 31.30 25.83 43.60
C LEU A 6 32.80 26.08 43.72
N TYR A 7 33.22 26.59 44.86
CA TYR A 7 34.63 26.85 45.15
C TYR A 7 35.03 26.27 46.51
N CYS A 8 36.33 26.20 46.78
CA CYS A 8 36.85 25.76 48.08
C CYS A 8 37.72 26.86 48.69
N LYS A 9 37.26 27.46 49.80
CA LYS A 9 37.95 28.46 50.64
C LYS A 9 38.29 29.82 49.99
N THR A 10 38.66 29.88 48.72
CA THR A 10 39.04 31.12 48.01
C THR A 10 38.42 31.19 46.61
N THR A 11 38.04 32.39 46.16
CA THR A 11 37.49 32.66 44.81
C THR A 11 38.34 33.68 44.06
N ASP A 12 39.32 33.21 43.29
CA ASP A 12 40.28 34.09 42.62
C ASP A 12 40.17 34.08 41.09
N SER A 13 39.30 33.27 40.48
CA SER A 13 39.16 33.28 39.02
C SER A 13 38.40 34.50 38.50
N PRO A 14 39.02 35.37 37.67
CA PRO A 14 38.33 36.44 36.95
C PRO A 14 37.29 35.87 35.97
N GLN A 15 37.52 34.64 35.49
CA GLN A 15 36.64 33.96 34.55
C GLN A 15 35.34 33.54 35.23
N ALA A 16 35.40 32.96 36.43
CA ALA A 16 34.20 32.60 37.20
C ALA A 16 33.33 33.83 37.45
N LYS A 17 33.92 34.94 37.91
CA LYS A 17 33.20 36.20 38.13
C LYS A 17 32.55 36.74 36.86
N SER A 18 33.27 36.76 35.75
CA SER A 18 32.75 37.25 34.47
C SER A 18 31.62 36.36 33.92
N ILE A 19 31.69 35.04 34.12
CA ILE A 19 30.61 34.12 33.74
C ILE A 19 29.39 34.41 34.60
N LEU A 20 29.53 34.42 35.94
CA LEU A 20 28.42 34.63 36.87
C LEU A 20 27.69 35.96 36.63
N ASN A 21 28.42 37.04 36.35
CA ASN A 21 27.83 38.34 36.04
C ASN A 21 27.01 38.36 34.73
N SER A 22 27.20 37.37 33.85
CA SER A 22 26.51 37.27 32.57
C SER A 22 25.20 36.48 32.64
N PHE A 23 24.86 35.93 33.81
CA PHE A 23 23.64 35.15 34.03
C PHE A 23 22.95 35.58 35.34
N GLU A 24 21.73 36.11 35.22
CA GLU A 24 20.92 36.49 36.38
C GLU A 24 20.59 35.28 37.27
N GLY A 25 20.56 35.49 38.59
CA GLY A 25 20.26 34.44 39.56
C GLY A 25 21.41 33.46 39.86
N SER A 26 22.63 33.77 39.42
CA SER A 26 23.80 32.93 39.71
C SER A 26 24.24 33.00 41.17
N VAL A 27 24.64 31.86 41.74
CA VAL A 27 25.04 31.73 43.16
C VAL A 27 26.47 31.20 43.25
N SER A 28 27.25 31.69 44.21
CA SER A 28 28.55 31.14 44.57
C SER A 28 28.50 30.50 45.95
N ILE A 29 28.94 29.25 46.07
CA ILE A 29 28.87 28.46 47.31
C ILE A 29 30.24 27.88 47.61
N ASP A 30 30.72 28.09 48.84
CA ASP A 30 31.90 27.39 49.35
C ASP A 30 31.52 25.95 49.68
N ILE A 31 32.10 25.00 48.97
CA ILE A 31 31.79 23.59 49.16
C ILE A 31 32.18 23.09 50.55
N SER A 32 33.10 23.76 51.25
CA SER A 32 33.50 23.37 52.60
C SER A 32 32.39 23.60 53.64
N THR A 33 31.41 24.47 53.36
CA THR A 33 30.38 24.91 54.33
C THR A 33 29.03 24.22 54.17
N ILE A 34 28.84 23.40 53.12
CA ILE A 34 27.56 22.75 52.81
C ILE A 34 27.63 21.22 52.97
N GLU A 35 26.51 20.60 53.33
CA GLU A 35 26.34 19.14 53.32
C GLU A 35 25.45 18.64 52.19
N THR A 36 24.55 19.50 51.70
CA THR A 36 23.63 19.24 50.59
C THR A 36 23.72 20.36 49.57
N LEU A 37 23.39 20.05 48.31
CA LEU A 37 23.46 20.98 47.20
C LEU A 37 22.14 20.97 46.44
N ALA A 38 21.54 22.15 46.28
CA ALA A 38 20.35 22.32 45.44
C ALA A 38 20.68 22.00 43.97
N SER A 39 19.66 21.60 43.20
CA SER A 39 19.84 21.26 41.78
C SER A 39 19.91 22.53 40.92
N TYR A 40 21.04 22.70 40.22
CA TYR A 40 21.24 23.78 39.25
C TYR A 40 21.44 23.20 37.86
N GLY A 41 21.06 23.99 36.85
CA GLY A 41 21.20 23.59 35.45
C GLY A 41 22.66 23.50 34.99
N VAL A 42 23.51 24.35 35.55
CA VAL A 42 24.96 24.36 35.30
C VAL A 42 25.72 24.57 36.60
N TYR A 43 26.75 23.75 36.80
CA TYR A 43 27.73 23.91 37.86
C TYR A 43 29.09 24.31 37.27
N ILE A 44 29.68 25.34 37.87
CA ILE A 44 31.06 25.74 37.60
C ILE A 44 31.88 25.37 38.82
N VAL A 45 32.83 24.46 38.67
CA VAL A 45 33.66 23.97 39.76
C VAL A 45 35.04 24.62 39.66
N GLU A 46 35.42 25.39 40.69
CA GLU A 46 36.72 26.04 40.82
C GLU A 46 37.43 25.52 42.08
N VAL A 47 38.39 24.61 41.91
CA VAL A 47 39.14 24.03 43.02
C VAL A 47 40.63 24.12 42.72
N TYR A 48 41.43 24.54 43.70
CA TYR A 48 42.88 24.71 43.55
C TYR A 48 43.66 23.47 43.97
N LYS A 49 43.15 22.72 44.96
CA LYS A 49 43.77 21.50 45.46
C LYS A 49 42.69 20.48 45.79
N VAL A 50 42.88 19.26 45.30
CA VAL A 50 41.98 18.13 45.53
C VAL A 50 42.71 17.10 46.38
N ASP A 51 42.16 16.85 47.56
CA ASP A 51 42.48 15.70 48.40
C ASP A 51 41.34 14.68 48.36
N LYS A 52 41.50 13.59 49.12
CA LYS A 52 40.54 12.49 49.15
C LYS A 52 39.19 12.93 49.72
N ASP A 53 39.21 13.75 50.77
CA ASP A 53 38.01 14.22 51.46
C ASP A 53 37.17 15.13 50.56
N ILE A 54 37.82 16.05 49.84
CA ILE A 54 37.17 16.92 48.85
C ILE A 54 36.59 16.07 47.71
N SER A 55 37.34 15.08 47.21
CA SER A 55 36.86 14.19 46.13
C SER A 55 35.61 13.39 46.53
N GLU A 56 35.61 12.80 47.72
CA GLU A 56 34.45 12.07 48.25
C GLU A 56 33.25 13.00 48.46
N LYS A 57 33.48 14.23 48.92
CA LYS A 57 32.43 15.23 49.08
C LYS A 57 31.80 15.62 47.74
N PHE A 58 32.60 15.88 46.71
CA PHE A 58 32.10 16.14 45.36
C PHE A 58 31.31 14.95 44.81
N LYS A 59 31.82 13.72 44.97
CA LYS A 59 31.11 12.53 44.51
C LYS A 59 29.73 12.41 45.15
N LYS A 60 29.61 12.66 46.46
CA LYS A 60 28.34 12.60 47.19
C LYS A 60 27.36 13.71 46.79
N LEU A 61 27.85 14.93 46.54
CA LEU A 61 27.01 16.07 46.17
C LEU A 61 26.47 16.00 44.73
N PHE A 62 27.12 15.21 43.87
CA PHE A 62 26.74 15.06 42.46
C PHE A 62 26.14 13.69 42.12
N GLU A 63 25.96 12.81 43.11
CA GLU A 63 25.46 11.43 42.91
C GLU A 63 24.06 11.41 42.28
N ASP A 64 23.22 12.40 42.59
CA ASP A 64 21.84 12.56 42.10
C ASP A 64 21.68 13.66 41.03
N LYS A 65 22.76 14.27 40.55
CA LYS A 65 22.74 15.41 39.61
C LYS A 65 23.10 15.03 38.17
N ILE A 66 22.48 13.95 37.68
CA ILE A 66 22.80 13.32 36.39
C ILE A 66 22.51 14.24 35.19
N ASP A 67 21.53 15.14 35.32
CA ASP A 67 21.04 16.00 34.23
C ASP A 67 21.74 17.37 34.17
N SER A 68 22.70 17.65 35.05
CA SER A 68 23.35 18.96 35.18
C SER A 68 24.67 19.03 34.42
N LEU A 69 24.92 20.15 33.75
CA LEU A 69 26.21 20.38 33.09
C LEU A 69 27.27 20.82 34.09
N ILE A 70 28.41 20.14 34.10
CA ILE A 70 29.54 20.46 34.98
C ILE A 70 30.68 21.03 34.15
N TYR A 71 31.10 22.24 34.47
CA TYR A 71 32.26 22.91 33.89
C TYR A 71 33.33 23.04 34.96
N PHE A 72 34.57 22.81 34.58
CA PHE A 72 35.67 22.78 35.54
C PHE A 72 36.69 23.87 35.23
N ILE A 73 36.90 24.82 36.15
CA ILE A 73 37.92 25.86 36.01
C ILE A 73 39.22 25.35 36.62
N VAL A 74 40.27 25.36 35.82
CA VAL A 74 41.61 24.93 36.23
C VAL A 74 42.54 26.15 36.32
N PRO A 75 43.22 26.37 37.46
CA PRO A 75 44.18 27.45 37.62
C PRO A 75 45.42 27.26 36.74
N ASN A 76 46.24 28.33 36.58
CA ASN A 76 47.46 28.29 35.75
C ASN A 76 48.48 27.22 36.20
N GLU A 77 48.56 26.97 37.50
CA GLU A 77 49.32 25.86 38.07
C GLU A 77 48.34 24.79 38.54
N TYR A 78 48.35 23.62 37.89
CA TYR A 78 47.38 22.56 38.15
C TYR A 78 48.03 21.22 38.44
N SER A 79 47.36 20.41 39.27
CA SER A 79 47.74 19.03 39.57
C SER A 79 46.97 18.03 38.71
N LEU A 80 47.56 16.84 38.47
CA LEU A 80 46.88 15.74 37.79
C LEU A 80 45.57 15.32 38.49
N THR A 81 45.51 15.48 39.82
CA THR A 81 44.34 15.15 40.64
C THR A 81 43.12 16.03 40.34
N LEU A 82 43.31 17.25 39.83
CA LEU A 82 42.19 18.11 39.39
C LEU A 82 41.51 17.54 38.14
N PHE A 83 42.28 17.06 37.17
CA PHE A 83 41.72 16.40 35.99
C PHE A 83 41.00 15.10 36.35
N GLN A 84 41.56 14.31 37.28
CA GLN A 84 40.89 13.10 37.76
C GLN A 84 39.52 13.40 38.38
N LEU A 85 39.41 14.49 39.17
CA LEU A 85 38.12 14.93 39.70
C LEU A 85 37.17 15.41 38.59
N ALA A 86 37.67 16.20 37.62
CA ALA A 86 36.86 16.63 36.48
C ALA A 86 36.30 15.45 35.67
N PHE A 87 37.10 14.40 35.45
CA PHE A 87 36.64 13.16 34.80
C PHE A 87 35.65 12.39 35.67
N LEU A 88 35.89 12.28 36.99
CA LEU A 88 34.99 11.63 37.93
C LEU A 88 33.59 12.27 37.91
N LEU A 89 33.56 13.60 37.83
CA LEU A 89 32.33 14.39 37.75
C LEU A 89 31.77 14.49 36.33
N LYS A 90 32.36 13.81 35.34
CA LYS A 90 31.94 13.88 33.93
C LYS A 90 31.83 15.32 33.41
N ALA A 91 32.81 16.17 33.74
CA ALA A 91 32.82 17.56 33.32
C ALA A 91 32.72 17.68 31.79
N LYS A 92 31.76 18.48 31.32
CA LYS A 92 31.49 18.74 29.90
C LYS A 92 32.69 19.41 29.22
N THR A 93 33.36 20.32 29.91
CA THR A 93 34.51 21.06 29.40
C THR A 93 35.39 21.56 30.55
N ILE A 94 36.68 21.63 30.29
CA ILE A 94 37.68 22.24 31.16
C ILE A 94 37.99 23.65 30.67
N ILE A 95 37.87 24.60 31.58
CA ILE A 95 38.11 26.03 31.39
C ILE A 95 39.52 26.35 31.90
N THR A 96 40.32 27.00 31.07
CA THR A 96 41.68 27.43 31.41
C THR A 96 41.78 28.95 31.30
N ALA A 97 42.75 29.56 31.99
CA ALA A 97 42.91 31.02 32.08
C ALA A 97 43.02 31.74 30.71
N ASN A 98 43.46 31.03 29.66
CA ASN A 98 43.69 31.60 28.33
C ASN A 98 42.47 31.56 27.39
N GLN A 99 41.33 31.00 27.83
CA GLN A 99 40.13 30.93 27.02
C GLN A 99 39.37 32.26 26.98
N ASP A 100 38.84 32.60 25.80
CA ASP A 100 37.96 33.76 25.61
C ASP A 100 36.63 33.55 26.35
N VAL A 101 36.38 34.39 27.35
CA VAL A 101 35.20 34.31 28.22
C VAL A 101 33.91 34.55 27.45
N ASN A 102 33.88 35.43 26.44
CA ASN A 102 32.68 35.68 25.65
C ASN A 102 32.30 34.45 24.83
N ARG A 103 33.30 33.81 24.21
CA ARG A 103 33.09 32.55 23.49
C ARG A 103 32.61 31.44 24.41
N LEU A 104 33.11 31.41 25.65
CA LEU A 104 32.70 30.45 26.66
C LEU A 104 31.26 30.66 27.12
N ILE A 105 30.82 31.91 27.31
CA ILE A 105 29.43 32.25 27.64
C ILE A 105 28.48 31.81 26.53
N LEU A 106 28.84 32.04 25.26
CA LEU A 106 28.06 31.56 24.12
C LEU A 106 27.98 30.03 24.08
N LYS A 107 29.11 29.35 24.33
CA LYS A 107 29.15 27.89 24.39
C LYS A 107 28.29 27.34 25.53
N LEU A 108 28.37 27.94 26.72
CA LEU A 108 27.55 27.57 27.88
C LEU A 108 26.05 27.64 27.57
N ARG A 109 25.59 28.71 26.91
CA ARG A 109 24.18 28.86 26.48
C ARG A 109 23.78 27.77 25.48
N SER A 110 24.64 27.49 24.50
CA SER A 110 24.40 26.46 23.49
C SER A 110 24.35 25.06 24.12
N ASP A 111 25.34 24.72 24.95
CA ASP A 111 25.43 23.41 25.60
C ASP A 111 24.27 23.20 26.56
N TYR A 112 23.85 24.23 27.30
CA TYR A 112 22.67 24.16 28.17
C TYR A 112 21.39 23.87 27.40
N LYS A 113 21.18 24.54 26.26
CA LYS A 113 20.03 24.28 25.39
C LYS A 113 20.04 22.85 24.84
N LEU A 114 21.19 22.40 24.32
CA LEU A 114 21.36 21.03 23.81
C LEU A 114 21.12 19.97 24.90
N ASN A 115 21.61 20.19 26.11
CA ASN A 115 21.44 19.26 27.23
C ASN A 115 19.97 19.16 27.67
N GLN A 116 19.22 20.27 27.64
CA GLN A 116 17.78 20.22 27.87
C GLN A 116 17.04 19.44 26.77
N GLU A 117 17.39 19.67 25.49
CA GLU A 117 16.81 18.94 24.36
C GLU A 117 17.12 17.44 24.43
N GLU A 118 18.35 17.06 24.78
CA GLU A 118 18.78 15.66 24.95
C GLU A 118 18.07 14.98 26.12
N HIS A 119 17.91 15.68 27.25
CA HIS A 119 17.15 15.17 28.40
C HIS A 119 15.68 14.93 28.05
N LEU A 120 15.03 15.89 27.38
CA LEU A 120 13.66 15.73 26.90
C LEU A 120 13.55 14.61 25.84
N HIS A 121 14.57 14.46 25.00
CA HIS A 121 14.63 13.39 23.99
C HIS A 121 14.63 12.01 24.64
N ASN A 122 15.40 11.82 25.71
CA ASN A 122 15.43 10.57 26.46
C ASN A 122 14.09 10.27 27.15
N MET A 123 13.31 11.28 27.54
CA MET A 123 12.03 11.11 28.22
C MET A 123 10.85 10.86 27.27
N LEU A 124 10.77 11.57 26.14
CA LEU A 124 9.60 11.53 25.25
C LEU A 124 9.86 10.85 23.89
N GLY A 125 11.13 10.63 23.55
CA GLY A 125 11.53 10.21 22.21
C GLY A 125 11.61 11.39 21.21
N GLN A 126 12.42 11.23 20.16
CA GLN A 126 12.76 12.31 19.22
C GLN A 126 11.57 12.77 18.36
N ILE A 127 10.62 11.87 18.13
CA ILE A 127 9.44 12.09 17.30
C ILE A 127 8.47 13.02 18.02
N VAL A 128 8.10 12.69 19.26
CA VAL A 128 7.18 13.50 20.09
C VAL A 128 7.69 14.94 20.21
N LEU A 129 9.01 15.13 20.39
CA LEU A 129 9.65 16.45 20.42
C LEU A 129 9.42 17.31 19.17
N LYS A 130 9.31 16.68 18.00
CA LYS A 130 9.20 17.35 16.69
C LYS A 130 7.76 17.44 16.19
N THR A 131 6.91 16.49 16.57
CA THR A 131 5.57 16.34 15.97
C THR A 131 4.45 16.81 16.89
N GLU A 132 4.64 16.82 18.21
CA GLU A 132 3.60 17.20 19.15
C GLU A 132 3.81 18.61 19.70
N SER A 133 2.70 19.34 19.86
CA SER A 133 2.65 20.62 20.55
C SER A 133 2.54 20.37 22.06
N PHE A 134 3.61 20.66 22.81
CA PHE A 134 3.58 20.56 24.27
C PHE A 134 4.40 21.64 24.96
N ILE A 135 4.13 21.78 26.25
CA ILE A 135 4.78 22.68 27.20
C ILE A 135 5.31 21.84 28.37
N PHE A 136 6.53 22.13 28.82
CA PHE A 136 7.17 21.45 29.93
C PHE A 136 7.38 22.38 31.12
N PHE A 137 6.87 21.95 32.27
CA PHE A 137 6.99 22.62 33.55
C PHE A 137 7.89 21.82 34.48
N LYS A 138 8.75 22.54 35.20
CA LYS A 138 9.56 22.00 36.28
C LYS A 138 9.42 22.90 37.49
N ASN A 139 9.06 22.34 38.65
CA ASN A 139 8.77 23.11 39.85
C ASN A 139 7.69 24.19 39.63
N ASN A 140 6.67 23.87 38.84
CA ASN A 140 5.62 24.81 38.40
C ASN A 140 6.11 26.01 37.57
N GLU A 141 7.37 26.04 37.16
CA GLU A 141 7.92 27.06 36.26
C GLU A 141 7.97 26.54 34.83
N LEU A 142 7.59 27.39 33.87
CA LEU A 142 7.73 27.11 32.45
C LEU A 142 9.22 27.03 32.10
N THR A 143 9.67 25.86 31.65
CA THR A 143 11.09 25.66 31.31
C THR A 143 11.33 25.39 29.84
N TYR A 144 10.34 24.83 29.14
CA TYR A 144 10.47 24.52 27.72
C TYR A 144 9.11 24.48 27.01
N ALA A 145 9.13 24.73 25.71
CA ALA A 145 8.01 24.55 24.80
C ALA A 145 8.52 23.94 23.49
N SER A 146 7.75 23.01 22.93
CA SER A 146 8.09 22.32 21.68
C SER A 146 8.16 23.28 20.48
N GLN A 147 8.95 22.92 19.46
CA GLN A 147 9.02 23.68 18.21
C GLN A 147 7.66 23.70 17.51
N LYS A 148 6.93 22.58 17.52
CA LYS A 148 5.58 22.50 16.94
C LYS A 148 4.63 23.51 17.58
N LEU A 149 4.71 23.72 18.89
CA LEU A 149 3.93 24.75 19.58
C LEU A 149 4.29 26.16 19.07
N PHE A 150 5.58 26.47 18.95
CA PHE A 150 6.02 27.76 18.41
C PHE A 150 5.49 27.98 16.98
N ASP A 151 5.55 26.94 16.15
CA ASP A 151 5.07 26.99 14.76
C ASP A 151 3.54 27.15 14.71
N THR A 152 2.80 26.41 15.54
CA THR A 152 1.32 26.47 15.62
C THR A 152 0.83 27.86 16.00
N PHE A 153 1.55 28.57 16.87
CA PHE A 153 1.10 29.85 17.41
C PHE A 153 1.92 31.06 16.93
N GLY A 154 2.90 30.88 16.05
CA GLY A 154 3.75 31.96 15.51
C GLY A 154 4.63 32.66 16.55
N TRP A 155 4.98 31.99 17.65
CA TRP A 155 5.77 32.57 18.74
C TRP A 155 7.27 32.30 18.59
N LYS A 156 8.09 33.16 19.21
CA LYS A 156 9.55 33.16 19.07
C LYS A 156 10.28 32.83 20.38
N ASP A 157 9.62 32.98 21.53
CA ASP A 157 10.24 32.77 22.83
C ASP A 157 9.23 32.28 23.89
N LEU A 158 9.76 31.76 25.00
CA LEU A 158 8.97 31.26 26.12
C LEU A 158 8.16 32.37 26.81
N SER A 159 8.60 33.62 26.76
CA SER A 159 7.87 34.75 27.35
C SER A 159 6.51 34.96 26.66
N GLN A 160 6.45 34.73 25.35
CA GLN A 160 5.20 34.75 24.59
C GLN A 160 4.29 33.58 24.95
N VAL A 161 4.85 32.37 25.16
CA VAL A 161 4.10 31.20 25.63
C VAL A 161 3.44 31.53 26.98
N GLU A 162 4.23 32.03 27.94
CA GLU A 162 3.74 32.39 29.27
C GLU A 162 2.66 33.49 29.23
N LYS A 163 2.86 34.52 28.40
CA LYS A 163 1.91 35.64 28.31
C LYS A 163 0.61 35.25 27.59
N ASN A 164 0.68 34.39 26.59
CA ASN A 164 -0.42 34.16 25.66
C ASN A 164 -1.19 32.86 25.94
N ILE A 165 -0.51 31.72 26.17
CA ILE A 165 -1.18 30.43 26.35
C ILE A 165 -1.35 30.05 27.81
N CYS A 166 -0.32 30.26 28.64
CA CYS A 166 -0.37 29.90 30.06
C CYS A 166 -1.46 30.65 30.83
N LYS A 167 -1.85 31.85 30.39
CA LYS A 167 -2.98 32.60 30.95
C LYS A 167 -4.35 32.07 30.55
N GLN A 168 -4.44 31.36 29.42
CA GLN A 168 -5.68 30.76 28.95
C GLN A 168 -5.88 29.38 29.58
N LEU A 169 -4.80 28.64 29.86
CA LEU A 169 -4.86 27.29 30.43
C LEU A 169 -5.19 27.30 31.93
N PRO A 170 -5.97 26.32 32.45
CA PRO A 170 -6.21 26.14 33.88
C PRO A 170 -4.99 25.52 34.57
N LEU A 171 -3.86 26.23 34.56
CA LEU A 171 -2.56 25.71 35.03
C LEU A 171 -2.58 25.20 36.47
N HIS A 172 -3.39 25.79 37.36
CA HIS A 172 -3.49 25.30 38.74
C HIS A 172 -3.99 23.84 38.79
N GLU A 173 -4.99 23.49 37.96
CA GLU A 173 -5.50 22.13 37.87
C GLU A 173 -4.55 21.23 37.09
N LEU A 174 -4.10 21.69 35.92
CA LEU A 174 -3.20 20.94 35.05
C LEU A 174 -1.86 20.65 35.73
N LEU A 175 -1.36 21.50 36.63
CA LEU A 175 -0.10 21.26 37.36
C LEU A 175 -0.27 20.44 38.64
N SER A 176 -1.46 20.43 39.27
CA SER A 176 -1.71 19.66 40.50
C SER A 176 -2.06 18.19 40.27
N GLN A 177 -2.73 17.85 39.16
CA GLN A 177 -3.13 16.48 38.83
C GLN A 177 -3.07 16.20 37.33
N ASP A 178 -2.90 14.93 36.95
CA ASP A 178 -2.93 14.51 35.54
C ASP A 178 -4.37 14.43 35.07
N THR A 179 -4.71 15.28 34.10
CA THR A 179 -6.08 15.44 33.61
C THR A 179 -6.08 15.59 32.11
N VAL A 180 -7.25 15.30 31.51
CA VAL A 180 -7.54 15.58 30.11
C VAL A 180 -8.74 16.51 30.09
N THR A 181 -8.58 17.67 29.46
CA THR A 181 -9.63 18.68 29.35
C THR A 181 -9.68 19.22 27.92
N GLN A 182 -10.88 19.61 27.49
CA GLN A 182 -11.09 20.28 26.21
C GLN A 182 -11.28 21.76 26.44
N GLN A 183 -10.54 22.58 25.69
CA GLN A 183 -10.64 24.02 25.82
C GLN A 183 -10.46 24.74 24.49
N GLN A 184 -11.23 25.81 24.30
CA GLN A 184 -11.03 26.73 23.21
C GLN A 184 -9.89 27.71 23.55
N LEU A 185 -8.90 27.80 22.68
CA LEU A 185 -7.75 28.69 22.81
C LEU A 185 -7.72 29.67 21.62
N THR A 186 -7.31 30.91 21.90
CA THR A 186 -7.11 31.94 20.87
C THR A 186 -5.71 31.82 20.27
N LEU A 187 -5.63 31.58 18.95
CA LEU A 187 -4.39 31.33 18.21
C LEU A 187 -3.68 32.64 17.82
N HIS A 188 -4.44 33.58 17.26
CA HIS A 188 -4.00 34.92 16.82
C HIS A 188 -5.18 35.89 16.86
N GLU A 189 -4.95 37.20 16.73
CA GLU A 189 -5.97 38.26 16.77
C GLU A 189 -7.26 37.89 16.00
N ASN A 190 -8.26 37.37 16.74
CA ASN A 190 -9.60 36.93 16.31
C ASN A 190 -9.78 35.50 15.73
N SER A 191 -8.84 34.56 15.93
CA SER A 191 -9.07 33.13 15.62
C SER A 191 -9.05 32.24 16.87
N ASN A 192 -10.09 31.42 17.03
CA ASN A 192 -10.23 30.48 18.15
C ASN A 192 -10.27 29.05 17.62
N ALA A 193 -9.59 28.13 18.29
CA ALA A 193 -9.64 26.71 17.99
C ALA A 193 -9.79 25.87 19.26
N TYR A 194 -10.39 24.69 19.13
CA TYR A 194 -10.54 23.74 20.24
C TYR A 194 -9.32 22.82 20.31
N PHE A 195 -8.85 22.61 21.54
CA PHE A 195 -7.73 21.73 21.83
C PHE A 195 -8.11 20.68 22.86
N ASP A 196 -7.69 19.45 22.62
CA ASP A 196 -7.52 18.44 23.66
C ASP A 196 -6.22 18.77 24.41
N ILE A 197 -6.36 19.08 25.71
CA ILE A 197 -5.25 19.41 26.60
C ILE A 197 -5.06 18.23 27.54
N ARG A 198 -3.88 17.62 27.51
CA ARG A 198 -3.52 16.51 28.37
C ARG A 198 -2.35 16.89 29.26
N SER A 199 -2.52 16.74 30.56
CA SER A 199 -1.44 16.86 31.53
C SER A 199 -0.89 15.48 31.91
N SER A 200 0.44 15.36 31.98
CA SER A 200 1.14 14.13 32.36
C SER A 200 2.31 14.46 33.28
N THR A 201 2.38 13.81 34.44
CA THR A 201 3.49 13.90 35.39
C THR A 201 4.57 12.88 35.00
N THR A 202 5.84 13.25 35.11
CA THR A 202 6.94 12.29 34.87
C THR A 202 7.19 11.42 36.10
N GLU A 203 8.19 10.52 36.06
CA GLU A 203 8.65 9.80 37.25
C GLU A 203 9.08 10.74 38.40
N LYS A 204 9.50 11.97 38.07
CA LYS A 204 9.74 13.05 39.03
C LYS A 204 8.47 13.89 39.17
N VAL A 205 7.85 13.86 40.36
CA VAL A 205 6.57 14.55 40.67
C VAL A 205 6.61 16.06 40.39
N GLU A 206 7.80 16.66 40.38
CA GLU A 206 8.04 18.08 40.12
C GLU A 206 8.06 18.46 38.62
N GLU A 207 8.03 17.47 37.73
CA GLU A 207 8.17 17.64 36.28
C GLU A 207 6.88 17.22 35.55
N LYS A 208 6.34 18.13 34.74
CA LYS A 208 5.03 17.98 34.12
C LYS A 208 4.99 18.42 32.67
N PHE A 209 4.31 17.63 31.85
CA PHE A 209 4.02 17.94 30.46
C PHE A 209 2.56 18.33 30.30
N ILE A 210 2.32 19.40 29.54
CA ILE A 210 1.00 19.78 29.06
C ILE A 210 1.03 19.69 27.54
N PHE A 211 0.33 18.70 26.99
CA PHE A 211 0.16 18.47 25.56
C PHE A 211 -1.07 19.21 25.06
N LEU A 212 -0.97 19.79 23.87
CA LEU A 212 -2.06 20.49 23.18
C LEU A 212 -2.26 19.86 21.81
N GLU A 213 -3.36 19.14 21.64
CA GLU A 213 -3.74 18.53 20.37
C GLU A 213 -4.93 19.28 19.76
N LEU A 214 -4.77 19.76 18.54
CA LEU A 214 -5.81 20.52 17.84
C LEU A 214 -6.96 19.58 17.42
N LEU A 215 -8.19 19.89 17.84
CA LEU A 215 -9.37 19.15 17.44
C LEU A 215 -9.75 19.48 15.99
N LYS A 216 -9.63 18.48 15.12
CA LYS A 216 -9.75 18.61 13.65
C LYS A 216 -11.14 19.01 13.13
N GLU A 217 -12.18 19.06 13.96
CA GLU A 217 -13.55 19.35 13.53
C GLU A 217 -13.81 20.83 13.15
N HIS A 218 -12.88 21.75 13.42
CA HIS A 218 -13.11 23.21 13.23
C HIS A 218 -11.99 24.02 12.56
N VAL A 219 -11.09 23.39 11.78
CA VAL A 219 -9.99 24.14 11.14
C VAL A 219 -10.38 24.69 9.76
N SER A 220 -10.30 26.01 9.62
CA SER A 220 -10.33 26.73 8.36
C SER A 220 -9.02 26.56 7.57
N SER A 221 -9.16 25.89 6.44
CA SER A 221 -8.45 25.86 5.16
C SER A 221 -6.97 26.22 4.87
N GLU A 222 -6.07 26.45 5.84
CA GLU A 222 -4.68 26.81 5.48
C GLU A 222 -3.56 25.83 5.85
N ASP A 223 -3.85 24.69 6.50
CA ASP A 223 -2.81 23.69 6.86
C ASP A 223 -3.26 22.22 6.61
N GLU A 224 -4.01 22.02 5.53
CA GLU A 224 -4.89 20.84 5.34
C GLU A 224 -4.21 19.52 4.96
N LEU A 225 -2.88 19.46 4.69
CA LEU A 225 -2.17 18.22 4.30
C LEU A 225 -0.93 17.92 5.16
N SER A 226 -0.78 18.53 6.34
CA SER A 226 0.38 18.30 7.23
C SER A 226 0.55 16.84 7.68
N PHE A 227 -0.47 16.00 7.50
CA PHE A 227 -0.45 14.56 7.79
C PHE A 227 0.24 13.72 6.69
N VAL A 228 0.41 14.26 5.48
CA VAL A 228 1.12 13.58 4.38
C VAL A 228 2.58 13.98 4.40
N SER A 229 3.44 13.02 4.69
CA SER A 229 4.89 13.22 4.69
C SER A 229 5.48 13.21 3.28
N ASN A 230 6.58 13.93 3.08
CA ASN A 230 7.33 13.86 1.82
C ASN A 230 8.24 12.62 1.77
N ARG A 231 8.81 12.36 0.59
CA ARG A 231 9.74 11.25 0.34
C ARG A 231 10.96 11.23 1.26
N ILE A 232 11.50 12.38 1.64
CA ILE A 232 12.68 12.45 2.52
C ILE A 232 12.31 11.97 3.93
N SER A 233 11.22 12.52 4.48
CA SER A 233 10.68 12.10 5.78
C SER A 233 10.36 10.60 5.79
N PHE A 234 9.77 10.09 4.72
CA PHE A 234 9.54 8.66 4.54
C PHE A 234 10.83 7.83 4.65
N ILE A 235 11.90 8.20 3.92
CA ILE A 235 13.17 7.45 3.93
C ILE A 235 13.77 7.42 5.34
N GLU A 236 13.72 8.54 6.06
CA GLU A 236 14.22 8.62 7.44
C GLU A 236 13.43 7.71 8.39
N VAL A 237 12.09 7.71 8.30
CA VAL A 237 11.23 6.82 9.10
C VAL A 237 11.52 5.35 8.80
N VAL A 238 11.71 4.97 7.53
CA VAL A 238 12.04 3.58 7.18
C VAL A 238 13.40 3.18 7.75
N LYS A 239 14.42 4.06 7.68
CA LYS A 239 15.74 3.78 8.27
C LYS A 239 15.64 3.57 9.78
N GLU A 240 14.93 4.46 10.48
CA GLU A 240 14.72 4.37 11.93
C GLU A 240 14.03 3.06 12.30
N LYS A 241 12.92 2.73 11.63
CA LYS A 241 12.17 1.50 11.88
C LYS A 241 12.95 0.22 11.56
N PHE A 242 13.84 0.28 10.57
CA PHE A 242 14.71 -0.84 10.26
C PHE A 242 15.78 -1.06 11.35
N ILE A 243 16.30 0.02 11.94
CA ILE A 243 17.20 -0.06 13.10
C ILE A 243 16.43 -0.64 14.30
N GLU A 244 15.21 -0.17 14.57
CA GLU A 244 14.36 -0.68 15.64
C GLU A 244 13.99 -2.16 15.47
N GLN A 245 13.81 -2.64 14.24
CA GLN A 245 13.56 -4.06 13.95
C GLN A 245 14.66 -4.97 14.45
N SER A 246 15.92 -4.52 14.35
CA SER A 246 17.08 -5.29 14.82
C SER A 246 17.13 -5.42 16.35
N ILE A 247 16.41 -4.56 17.07
CA ILE A 247 16.44 -4.45 18.54
C ILE A 247 15.15 -4.99 19.18
N SER A 248 13.98 -4.67 18.61
CA SER A 248 12.66 -4.86 19.24
C SER A 248 11.79 -5.94 18.60
N SER A 249 12.23 -6.57 17.50
CA SER A 249 11.49 -7.57 16.70
C SER A 249 10.15 -7.10 16.10
N LYS A 250 9.76 -5.83 16.29
CA LYS A 250 8.56 -5.23 15.70
C LYS A 250 8.72 -5.05 14.20
N LYS A 251 7.90 -5.74 13.41
CA LYS A 251 7.98 -5.72 11.94
C LYS A 251 7.26 -4.53 11.35
N ILE A 252 7.67 -4.10 10.17
CA ILE A 252 6.93 -3.10 9.38
C ILE A 252 6.38 -3.74 8.12
N SER A 253 5.25 -3.19 7.70
CA SER A 253 4.53 -3.63 6.51
C SER A 253 4.12 -2.40 5.71
N PHE A 254 4.10 -2.55 4.40
CA PHE A 254 3.84 -1.48 3.45
C PHE A 254 2.55 -1.73 2.70
N MET A 255 1.76 -0.67 2.54
CA MET A 255 0.68 -0.59 1.57
C MET A 255 0.95 0.59 0.65
N THR A 256 0.93 0.38 -0.66
CA THR A 256 1.10 1.44 -1.65
C THR A 256 -0.24 1.83 -2.24
N ILE A 257 -0.36 3.08 -2.68
CA ILE A 257 -1.54 3.61 -3.37
C ILE A 257 -1.03 4.33 -4.61
N GLN A 258 -1.30 3.79 -5.79
CA GLN A 258 -0.89 4.34 -7.07
C GLN A 258 -2.12 4.82 -7.85
N ILE A 259 -2.10 6.05 -8.36
CA ILE A 259 -3.13 6.60 -9.24
C ILE A 259 -2.69 6.44 -10.69
N GLU A 260 -3.12 5.37 -11.37
CA GLU A 260 -2.60 4.97 -12.68
C GLU A 260 -2.89 5.98 -13.79
N ASN A 261 -4.01 6.70 -13.72
CA ASN A 261 -4.50 7.61 -14.75
C ASN A 261 -4.39 9.10 -14.37
N LEU A 262 -3.55 9.46 -13.39
CA LEU A 262 -3.43 10.86 -12.94
C LEU A 262 -3.12 11.83 -14.09
N LYS A 263 -2.24 11.43 -15.01
CA LYS A 263 -1.91 12.24 -16.20
C LYS A 263 -3.11 12.47 -17.12
N SER A 264 -4.00 11.49 -17.26
CA SER A 264 -5.24 11.66 -18.03
C SER A 264 -6.15 12.66 -17.33
N LEU A 265 -6.34 12.51 -16.01
CA LEU A 265 -7.14 13.44 -15.22
C LEU A 265 -6.63 14.88 -15.34
N GLN A 266 -5.31 15.08 -15.34
CA GLN A 266 -4.68 16.39 -15.53
C GLN A 266 -4.86 16.99 -16.93
N ASN A 267 -5.13 16.17 -17.94
CA ASN A 267 -5.44 16.63 -19.29
C ASN A 267 -6.93 16.96 -19.44
N ASP A 268 -7.79 16.21 -18.76
CA ASP A 268 -9.24 16.29 -18.89
C ASP A 268 -9.86 17.38 -17.98
N TRP A 269 -9.16 17.75 -16.90
CA TRP A 269 -9.63 18.70 -15.88
C TRP A 269 -8.63 19.82 -15.62
N SER A 270 -9.10 20.93 -15.05
CA SER A 270 -8.19 22.01 -14.67
C SER A 270 -7.27 21.58 -13.52
N LYS A 271 -6.08 22.18 -13.46
CA LYS A 271 -5.12 21.91 -12.38
C LYS A 271 -5.71 22.11 -10.98
N VAL A 272 -6.53 23.14 -10.80
CA VAL A 272 -7.18 23.46 -9.51
C VAL A 272 -8.17 22.37 -9.12
N GLU A 273 -8.95 21.89 -10.07
CA GLU A 273 -9.93 20.80 -9.87
C GLU A 273 -9.24 19.49 -9.49
N VAL A 274 -8.14 19.13 -10.18
CA VAL A 274 -7.36 17.93 -9.85
C VAL A 274 -6.67 18.05 -8.50
N GLU A 275 -6.09 19.20 -8.17
CA GLU A 275 -5.47 19.43 -6.85
C GLU A 275 -6.51 19.38 -5.72
N GLY A 276 -7.70 19.95 -5.93
CA GLY A 276 -8.82 19.84 -5.00
C GLY A 276 -9.27 18.39 -4.80
N PHE A 277 -9.42 17.64 -5.88
CA PHE A 277 -9.73 16.21 -5.81
C PHE A 277 -8.66 15.42 -5.05
N LEU A 278 -7.37 15.60 -5.38
CA LEU A 278 -6.28 14.89 -4.73
C LEU A 278 -6.24 15.16 -3.23
N LYS A 279 -6.57 16.38 -2.82
CA LYS A 279 -6.65 16.78 -1.42
C LYS A 279 -7.76 16.03 -0.69
N ASP A 280 -8.98 16.04 -1.22
CA ASP A 280 -10.13 15.33 -0.64
C ASP A 280 -9.87 13.81 -0.60
N PHE A 281 -9.26 13.29 -1.67
CA PHE A 281 -8.83 11.91 -1.76
C PHE A 281 -7.84 11.55 -0.64
N LEU A 282 -6.80 12.35 -0.42
CA LEU A 282 -5.80 12.09 0.61
C LEU A 282 -6.38 12.19 2.03
N PHE A 283 -7.36 13.06 2.25
CA PHE A 283 -8.07 13.15 3.52
C PHE A 283 -8.87 11.87 3.81
N GLU A 284 -9.60 11.36 2.83
CA GLU A 284 -10.31 10.09 2.98
C GLU A 284 -9.34 8.90 3.11
N VAL A 285 -8.21 8.91 2.40
CA VAL A 285 -7.14 7.93 2.61
C VAL A 285 -6.69 7.93 4.07
N ASP A 286 -6.32 9.09 4.64
CA ASP A 286 -5.82 9.23 6.02
C ASP A 286 -6.78 8.64 7.06
N LYS A 287 -8.07 8.92 6.88
CA LYS A 287 -9.19 8.44 7.71
C LYS A 287 -9.39 6.93 7.61
N ILE A 288 -9.24 6.36 6.41
CA ILE A 288 -9.39 4.92 6.20
C ILE A 288 -8.18 4.15 6.75
N VAL A 289 -6.96 4.68 6.56
CA VAL A 289 -5.71 4.05 7.00
C VAL A 289 -5.35 4.41 8.44
N ASP A 290 -6.20 3.95 9.35
CA ASP A 290 -6.02 4.10 10.79
C ASP A 290 -4.79 3.36 11.32
N LYS A 291 -4.24 3.85 12.45
CA LYS A 291 -3.12 3.22 13.18
C LYS A 291 -1.87 2.97 12.32
N LYS A 292 -1.62 3.86 11.36
CA LYS A 292 -0.38 3.90 10.56
C LYS A 292 0.75 4.57 11.32
N ILE A 293 1.99 4.24 10.96
CA ILE A 293 3.17 5.02 11.34
C ILE A 293 3.20 6.34 10.55
N ILE A 294 3.03 6.24 9.22
CA ILE A 294 3.13 7.38 8.31
C ILE A 294 2.32 7.11 7.04
N LEU A 295 1.74 8.18 6.49
CA LEU A 295 1.30 8.26 5.10
C LEU A 295 2.25 9.23 4.39
N ALA A 296 2.87 8.78 3.31
CA ALA A 296 3.85 9.58 2.59
C ALA A 296 3.58 9.62 1.09
N GLN A 297 3.83 10.77 0.49
CA GLN A 297 3.90 10.93 -0.96
C GLN A 297 5.33 10.62 -1.41
N TYR A 298 5.49 9.54 -2.18
CA TYR A 298 6.78 9.11 -2.72
C TYR A 298 7.02 9.67 -4.13
N ASP A 299 5.95 9.78 -4.91
CA ASP A 299 5.89 10.49 -6.20
C ASP A 299 4.51 11.16 -6.35
N SER A 300 4.32 11.98 -7.38
CA SER A 300 3.09 12.73 -7.65
C SER A 300 1.82 11.87 -7.70
N ASP A 301 1.92 10.65 -8.20
CA ASP A 301 0.85 9.67 -8.33
C ASP A 301 1.02 8.44 -7.41
N PHE A 302 2.03 8.45 -6.54
CA PHE A 302 2.42 7.29 -5.74
C PHE A 302 2.58 7.60 -4.25
N TYR A 303 1.74 6.98 -3.44
CA TYR A 303 1.68 7.14 -2.00
C TYR A 303 1.98 5.83 -1.28
N ILE A 304 2.52 5.95 -0.07
CA ILE A 304 2.95 4.80 0.74
C ILE A 304 2.44 4.97 2.16
N VAL A 305 1.87 3.90 2.70
CA VAL A 305 1.45 3.77 4.09
C VAL A 305 2.31 2.72 4.78
N ILE A 306 2.88 3.07 5.93
CA ILE A 306 3.66 2.14 6.76
C ILE A 306 2.85 1.76 7.98
N PHE A 307 2.83 0.48 8.31
CA PHE A 307 2.22 -0.07 9.51
C PHE A 307 3.27 -0.77 10.37
N GLU A 308 3.06 -0.75 11.69
CA GLU A 308 3.87 -1.49 12.65
C GLU A 308 3.12 -2.75 13.08
N ASP A 309 3.84 -3.87 13.15
CA ASP A 309 3.41 -5.14 13.75
C ASP A 309 2.09 -5.71 13.22
N ILE A 310 1.88 -5.62 11.90
CA ILE A 310 0.75 -6.27 11.23
C ILE A 310 1.23 -7.45 10.38
N THR A 311 0.49 -8.56 10.45
CA THR A 311 0.74 -9.73 9.60
C THR A 311 0.34 -9.45 8.16
N LEU A 312 0.91 -10.20 7.21
CA LEU A 312 0.55 -10.09 5.78
C LEU A 312 -0.96 -10.34 5.53
N GLU A 313 -1.57 -11.25 6.30
CA GLU A 313 -3.00 -11.54 6.20
C GLU A 313 -3.88 -10.38 6.69
N LEU A 314 -3.50 -9.76 7.82
CA LEU A 314 -4.20 -8.57 8.33
C LEU A 314 -3.98 -7.36 7.41
N LEU A 315 -2.78 -7.21 6.86
CA LEU A 315 -2.46 -6.18 5.87
C LEU A 315 -3.32 -6.35 4.61
N LYS A 316 -3.46 -7.57 4.10
CA LYS A 316 -4.35 -7.86 2.98
C LYS A 316 -5.78 -7.45 3.29
N SER A 317 -6.31 -7.85 4.45
CA SER A 317 -7.67 -7.46 4.87
C SER A 317 -7.82 -5.94 5.00
N LYS A 318 -6.80 -5.24 5.51
CA LYS A 318 -6.78 -3.76 5.57
C LYS A 318 -6.81 -3.14 4.18
N ALA A 319 -6.03 -3.67 3.24
CA ALA A 319 -5.97 -3.18 1.87
C ALA A 319 -7.28 -3.47 1.10
N ASP A 320 -7.90 -4.64 1.28
CA ASP A 320 -9.22 -4.95 0.73
C ASP A 320 -10.30 -4.01 1.28
N ASN A 321 -10.30 -3.75 2.59
CA ASN A 321 -11.22 -2.81 3.23
C ASN A 321 -10.99 -1.37 2.75
N PHE A 322 -9.73 -0.97 2.59
CA PHE A 322 -9.38 0.31 2.00
C PHE A 322 -9.95 0.43 0.59
N GLN A 323 -9.74 -0.58 -0.24
CA GLN A 323 -10.24 -0.61 -1.62
C GLN A 323 -11.77 -0.48 -1.66
N HIS A 324 -12.49 -1.18 -0.78
CA HIS A 324 -13.95 -1.08 -0.70
C HIS A 324 -14.41 0.33 -0.31
N LYS A 325 -13.84 0.90 0.76
CA LYS A 325 -14.23 2.23 1.27
C LYS A 325 -13.89 3.34 0.29
N ILE A 326 -12.70 3.29 -0.32
CA ILE A 326 -12.28 4.32 -1.28
C ILE A 326 -13.13 4.27 -2.54
N SER A 327 -13.55 3.08 -2.98
CA SER A 327 -14.47 2.94 -4.11
C SER A 327 -15.83 3.58 -3.83
N GLY A 328 -16.33 3.45 -2.60
CA GLY A 328 -17.54 4.16 -2.16
C GLY A 328 -17.40 5.68 -2.30
N PHE A 329 -16.31 6.24 -1.77
CA PHE A 329 -15.99 7.66 -1.92
C PHE A 329 -15.91 8.09 -3.40
N LEU A 330 -15.16 7.36 -4.23
CA LEU A 330 -14.97 7.69 -5.64
C LEU A 330 -16.25 7.56 -6.50
N SER A 331 -17.21 6.73 -6.06
CA SER A 331 -18.47 6.58 -6.77
C SER A 331 -19.27 7.88 -6.81
N GLU A 332 -19.17 8.70 -5.75
CA GLU A 332 -19.84 9.99 -5.57
C GLU A 332 -19.09 11.15 -6.25
N GLN A 333 -17.82 10.94 -6.64
CA GLN A 333 -17.00 11.95 -7.29
C GLN A 333 -17.20 11.98 -8.81
N GLN A 334 -16.95 13.15 -9.40
CA GLN A 334 -16.90 13.33 -10.86
C GLN A 334 -15.59 12.78 -11.44
N PHE A 335 -14.53 12.75 -10.64
CA PHE A 335 -13.25 12.15 -11.00
C PHE A 335 -13.31 10.63 -10.89
N ASN A 336 -12.61 9.96 -11.81
CA ASN A 336 -12.54 8.51 -11.84
C ASN A 336 -11.08 8.03 -11.85
N PRO A 337 -10.36 8.15 -10.72
CA PRO A 337 -9.00 7.67 -10.63
C PRO A 337 -8.97 6.13 -10.61
N PHE A 338 -7.95 5.57 -11.23
CA PHE A 338 -7.69 4.13 -11.19
C PHE A 338 -6.64 3.86 -10.12
N ILE A 339 -7.05 3.16 -9.06
CA ILE A 339 -6.22 2.94 -7.88
C ILE A 339 -5.67 1.53 -7.89
N ASP A 340 -4.34 1.46 -7.82
CA ASP A 340 -3.57 0.23 -7.68
C ASP A 340 -2.93 0.15 -6.30
N ILE A 341 -3.11 -0.99 -5.63
CA ILE A 341 -2.56 -1.24 -4.31
C ILE A 341 -1.63 -2.43 -4.36
N TYR A 342 -0.44 -2.25 -3.81
CA TYR A 342 0.45 -3.35 -3.47
C TYR A 342 0.64 -3.40 -1.96
N ALA A 343 0.71 -4.61 -1.42
CA ALA A 343 0.90 -4.85 -0.01
C ALA A 343 1.98 -5.90 0.23
N PHE A 344 2.92 -5.63 1.13
CA PHE A 344 4.00 -6.56 1.48
C PHE A 344 4.58 -6.28 2.86
N ASP A 345 5.18 -7.31 3.48
CA ASP A 345 5.89 -7.21 4.76
C ASP A 345 7.41 -7.21 4.56
N THR A 346 8.16 -6.72 5.55
CA THR A 346 9.64 -6.68 5.47
C THR A 346 10.33 -7.86 6.10
N THR A 347 9.64 -8.98 6.37
CA THR A 347 10.20 -10.06 7.20
C THR A 347 11.51 -10.63 6.68
N THR A 348 11.75 -10.53 5.37
CA THR A 348 12.91 -11.09 4.69
C THR A 348 13.67 -10.06 3.86
N LEU A 349 13.35 -8.77 3.99
CA LEU A 349 13.88 -7.71 3.12
C LEU A 349 14.76 -6.76 3.89
N ASP A 350 15.86 -6.32 3.27
CA ASP A 350 16.66 -5.20 3.78
C ASP A 350 16.15 -3.84 3.26
N LEU A 351 16.75 -2.75 3.75
CA LEU A 351 16.38 -1.39 3.33
C LEU A 351 16.50 -1.19 1.81
N ASN A 352 17.55 -1.72 1.18
CA ASN A 352 17.78 -1.54 -0.25
C ASN A 352 16.76 -2.33 -1.07
N ASP A 353 16.41 -3.52 -0.60
CA ASP A 353 15.35 -4.35 -1.17
C ASP A 353 14.01 -3.62 -1.13
N ILE A 354 13.61 -3.08 0.03
CA ILE A 354 12.36 -2.31 0.18
C ILE A 354 12.33 -1.13 -0.81
N LEU A 355 13.40 -0.32 -0.85
CA LEU A 355 13.47 0.83 -1.75
C LEU A 355 13.45 0.40 -3.22
N SER A 356 14.09 -0.73 -3.56
CA SER A 356 14.06 -1.31 -4.90
C SER A 356 12.65 -1.76 -5.28
N THR A 357 11.95 -2.46 -4.39
CA THR A 357 10.58 -2.92 -4.59
C THR A 357 9.63 -1.77 -4.80
N LEU A 358 9.68 -0.73 -3.96
CA LEU A 358 8.87 0.48 -4.12
C LEU A 358 9.15 1.20 -5.43
N GLY A 359 10.43 1.32 -5.80
CA GLY A 359 10.82 1.90 -7.09
C GLY A 359 10.33 1.08 -8.28
N LYS A 360 10.31 -0.25 -8.19
CA LYS A 360 9.78 -1.13 -9.24
C LYS A 360 8.26 -1.05 -9.35
N ILE A 361 7.55 -0.93 -8.22
CA ILE A 361 6.09 -0.73 -8.19
C ILE A 361 5.74 0.58 -8.89
N SER A 362 6.34 1.70 -8.45
CA SER A 362 6.12 3.03 -9.03
C SER A 362 6.42 3.07 -10.54
N ASN A 363 7.47 2.38 -10.99
CA ASN A 363 7.84 2.30 -12.40
C ASN A 363 7.17 1.15 -13.18
N LYS A 364 6.18 0.46 -12.59
CA LYS A 364 5.42 -0.64 -13.23
C LYS A 364 6.31 -1.75 -13.81
N SER A 365 7.41 -2.07 -13.14
CA SER A 365 8.46 -2.99 -13.62
C SER A 365 8.60 -4.29 -12.80
N ILE A 366 7.57 -4.63 -12.04
CA ILE A 366 7.55 -5.80 -11.14
C ILE A 366 7.56 -7.13 -11.91
N THR A 367 8.45 -8.03 -11.52
CA THR A 367 8.60 -9.37 -12.09
C THR A 367 8.10 -10.46 -11.13
N GLN A 368 7.88 -11.69 -11.63
CA GLN A 368 7.54 -12.85 -10.79
C GLN A 368 8.58 -13.13 -9.70
N LYS A 369 9.86 -12.82 -9.95
CA LYS A 369 10.91 -12.99 -8.95
C LYS A 369 10.74 -12.01 -7.80
N ASP A 370 10.38 -10.76 -8.10
CA ASP A 370 10.12 -9.73 -7.09
C ASP A 370 8.88 -10.10 -6.28
N ILE A 371 7.79 -10.52 -6.94
CA ILE A 371 6.56 -10.97 -6.30
C ILE A 371 6.82 -12.11 -5.31
N ALA A 372 7.60 -13.13 -5.72
CA ALA A 372 7.91 -14.28 -4.87
C ALA A 372 8.87 -13.92 -3.73
N LYS A 373 9.88 -13.07 -4.00
CA LYS A 373 10.86 -12.64 -3.00
C LYS A 373 10.21 -11.79 -1.92
N ASP A 374 9.41 -10.81 -2.32
CA ASP A 374 8.86 -9.78 -1.45
C ASP A 374 7.45 -10.12 -0.97
N LYS A 375 6.90 -11.27 -1.40
CA LYS A 375 5.53 -11.73 -1.12
C LYS A 375 4.49 -10.65 -1.42
N LEU A 376 4.65 -9.98 -2.56
CA LEU A 376 3.76 -8.91 -3.00
C LEU A 376 2.34 -9.45 -3.20
N ILE A 377 1.38 -8.72 -2.64
CA ILE A 377 -0.04 -8.89 -2.92
C ILE A 377 -0.48 -7.67 -3.71
N TYR A 378 -1.21 -7.90 -4.79
CA TYR A 378 -1.84 -6.83 -5.55
C TYR A 378 -3.34 -6.83 -5.33
N ILE A 379 -3.88 -5.66 -5.05
CA ILE A 379 -5.30 -5.41 -4.92
C ILE A 379 -5.61 -4.30 -5.93
N GLY A 380 -6.06 -4.73 -7.10
CA GLY A 380 -6.58 -3.85 -8.14
C GLY A 380 -8.09 -3.79 -8.04
N ASN A 381 -8.68 -2.78 -8.65
CA ASN A 381 -10.12 -2.69 -8.72
C ASN A 381 -10.54 -2.39 -10.15
N ALA A 382 -11.38 -3.25 -10.70
CA ALA A 382 -12.10 -3.01 -11.94
C ALA A 382 -13.53 -2.58 -11.56
N HIS A 383 -13.90 -1.33 -11.85
CA HIS A 383 -15.20 -0.76 -11.45
C HIS A 383 -15.94 -0.24 -12.69
N ASP A 384 -17.27 -0.15 -12.61
CA ASP A 384 -18.16 0.06 -13.77
C ASP A 384 -17.87 1.31 -14.62
N LYS A 385 -17.16 2.31 -14.08
CA LYS A 385 -16.76 3.53 -14.80
C LYS A 385 -15.49 3.36 -15.65
N MET A 386 -14.75 2.26 -15.51
CA MET A 386 -13.53 1.98 -16.27
C MET A 386 -13.88 1.51 -17.68
N ASP A 387 -13.08 1.91 -18.67
CA ASP A 387 -13.23 1.31 -19.99
C ASP A 387 -12.85 -0.18 -19.96
N GLU A 388 -13.27 -0.90 -20.99
CA GLU A 388 -13.05 -2.35 -21.11
C GLU A 388 -11.56 -2.72 -21.05
N GLN A 389 -10.68 -1.93 -21.68
CA GLN A 389 -9.26 -2.26 -21.75
C GLN A 389 -8.57 -2.08 -20.41
N GLU A 390 -8.87 -0.98 -19.71
CA GLU A 390 -8.35 -0.73 -18.36
C GLU A 390 -8.86 -1.79 -17.38
N SER A 391 -10.16 -2.11 -17.42
CA SER A 391 -10.73 -3.19 -16.61
C SER A 391 -9.98 -4.52 -16.80
N ILE A 392 -9.73 -4.90 -18.06
CA ILE A 392 -8.99 -6.12 -18.38
C ILE A 392 -7.55 -6.06 -17.86
N LYS A 393 -6.86 -4.91 -17.96
CA LYS A 393 -5.49 -4.76 -17.43
C LYS A 393 -5.44 -5.04 -15.93
N HIS A 394 -6.36 -4.47 -15.14
CA HIS A 394 -6.40 -4.73 -13.69
C HIS A 394 -6.65 -6.21 -13.38
N LEU A 395 -7.59 -6.84 -14.07
CA LEU A 395 -7.89 -8.28 -13.90
C LEU A 395 -6.68 -9.17 -14.23
N LEU A 396 -5.97 -8.88 -15.32
CA LEU A 396 -4.79 -9.64 -15.72
C LEU A 396 -3.60 -9.39 -14.78
N ARG A 397 -3.44 -8.16 -14.28
CA ARG A 397 -2.43 -7.79 -13.28
C ARG A 397 -2.68 -8.50 -11.95
N GLU A 398 -3.93 -8.57 -11.51
CA GLU A 398 -4.33 -9.34 -10.33
C GLU A 398 -3.99 -10.81 -10.48
N VAL A 399 -4.38 -11.42 -11.60
CA VAL A 399 -4.06 -12.83 -11.88
C VAL A 399 -2.55 -13.08 -11.86
N TYR A 400 -1.79 -12.20 -12.48
CA TYR A 400 -0.34 -12.32 -12.56
C TYR A 400 0.34 -12.17 -11.19
N THR A 401 0.04 -11.08 -10.47
CA THR A 401 0.71 -10.77 -9.20
C THR A 401 0.30 -11.73 -8.09
N ASN A 402 -0.98 -12.06 -7.98
CA ASN A 402 -1.47 -12.98 -6.96
C ASN A 402 -1.27 -14.46 -7.34
N SER A 403 -0.60 -14.74 -8.47
CA SER A 403 -0.31 -16.10 -8.97
C SER A 403 -1.56 -16.97 -9.11
N ILE A 404 -2.67 -16.38 -9.52
CA ILE A 404 -3.96 -17.06 -9.67
C ILE A 404 -3.89 -17.96 -10.90
N GLN A 405 -4.27 -19.23 -10.74
CA GLN A 405 -4.35 -20.15 -11.87
C GLN A 405 -5.56 -19.81 -12.74
N ILE A 406 -5.33 -19.63 -14.04
CA ILE A 406 -6.39 -19.42 -15.03
C ILE A 406 -6.67 -20.70 -15.81
N LYS A 407 -7.77 -20.71 -16.54
CA LYS A 407 -8.14 -21.74 -17.50
C LYS A 407 -8.13 -21.15 -18.91
N LEU A 408 -7.56 -21.88 -19.85
CA LEU A 408 -7.61 -21.55 -21.27
C LEU A 408 -8.69 -22.37 -21.94
N LEU A 409 -9.61 -21.72 -22.63
CA LEU A 409 -10.69 -22.35 -23.38
C LEU A 409 -10.53 -22.10 -24.87
N ASN A 410 -10.55 -23.20 -25.63
CA ASN A 410 -10.69 -23.19 -27.07
C ASN A 410 -11.77 -24.19 -27.51
N ILE A 411 -12.39 -23.95 -28.67
CA ILE A 411 -13.37 -24.86 -29.26
C ILE A 411 -12.87 -25.29 -30.63
N TYR A 412 -12.21 -26.44 -30.71
CA TYR A 412 -11.68 -26.96 -31.97
C TYR A 412 -12.65 -27.97 -32.59
N LYS A 413 -13.21 -27.64 -33.76
CA LYS A 413 -14.22 -28.49 -34.45
C LYS A 413 -15.37 -28.93 -33.53
N GLY A 414 -15.78 -28.04 -32.63
CA GLY A 414 -16.83 -28.27 -31.62
C GLY A 414 -16.36 -28.90 -30.30
N LEU A 415 -15.18 -29.52 -30.27
CA LEU A 415 -14.62 -30.05 -29.02
C LEU A 415 -14.11 -28.91 -28.14
N CYS A 416 -14.72 -28.75 -26.96
CA CYS A 416 -14.24 -27.82 -25.93
C CYS A 416 -12.95 -28.38 -25.30
N ILE A 417 -11.89 -27.61 -25.37
CA ILE A 417 -10.58 -27.94 -24.82
C ILE A 417 -10.28 -26.87 -23.77
N ASN A 418 -10.30 -27.31 -22.52
CA ASN A 418 -10.09 -26.46 -21.36
C ASN A 418 -8.98 -27.03 -20.47
N THR A 419 -7.91 -26.28 -20.28
CA THR A 419 -6.79 -26.68 -19.43
C THR A 419 -6.31 -25.53 -18.56
N SER A 420 -5.73 -25.87 -17.40
CA SER A 420 -5.13 -24.89 -16.51
C SER A 420 -3.91 -24.23 -17.16
N ALA A 421 -3.70 -22.96 -16.83
CA ALA A 421 -2.59 -22.16 -17.31
C ALA A 421 -2.20 -21.09 -16.27
N THR A 422 -1.03 -20.50 -16.46
CA THR A 422 -0.50 -19.45 -15.57
C THR A 422 0.13 -18.34 -16.39
N ILE A 423 -0.07 -17.08 -15.98
CA ILE A 423 0.63 -15.94 -16.57
C ILE A 423 2.04 -15.94 -15.99
N VAL A 424 3.05 -16.05 -16.85
CA VAL A 424 4.48 -16.07 -16.46
C VAL A 424 5.18 -14.73 -16.66
N LYS A 425 4.61 -13.85 -17.50
CA LYS A 425 5.09 -12.49 -17.69
C LYS A 425 3.94 -11.60 -18.12
N TYR A 426 3.90 -10.39 -17.57
CA TYR A 426 2.91 -9.36 -17.86
C TYR A 426 3.61 -8.14 -18.45
N ASN A 427 3.11 -7.66 -19.60
CA ASN A 427 3.52 -6.41 -20.25
C ASN A 427 2.26 -5.61 -20.60
N GLU A 428 2.39 -4.32 -20.91
CA GLU A 428 1.24 -3.46 -21.30
C GLU A 428 0.48 -3.99 -22.54
N ASP A 429 1.19 -4.51 -23.54
CA ASP A 429 0.57 -4.95 -24.80
C ASP A 429 0.14 -6.41 -24.83
N GLY A 430 0.49 -7.21 -23.81
CA GLY A 430 0.27 -8.65 -23.87
C GLY A 430 0.85 -9.44 -22.70
N VAL A 431 0.38 -10.67 -22.57
CA VAL A 431 0.79 -11.58 -21.50
C VAL A 431 1.40 -12.86 -22.04
N TYR A 432 2.44 -13.34 -21.37
CA TYR A 432 3.01 -14.65 -21.64
C TYR A 432 2.34 -15.69 -20.75
N ILE A 433 1.79 -16.72 -21.36
CA ILE A 433 1.02 -17.75 -20.67
C ILE A 433 1.73 -19.09 -20.82
N LYS A 434 1.96 -19.76 -19.70
CA LYS A 434 2.38 -21.16 -19.69
C LYS A 434 1.15 -22.06 -19.76
N PHE A 435 1.14 -22.99 -20.70
CA PHE A 435 -0.02 -23.81 -21.05
C PHE A 435 0.28 -25.32 -21.03
N GLU A 436 -0.76 -26.13 -21.11
CA GLU A 436 -0.61 -27.57 -21.40
C GLU A 436 -0.41 -27.85 -22.89
N HIS A 437 0.39 -28.85 -23.24
CA HIS A 437 0.85 -29.07 -24.62
C HIS A 437 -0.31 -29.19 -25.63
N PHE A 438 -1.38 -29.92 -25.25
CA PHE A 438 -2.57 -30.08 -26.09
C PHE A 438 -3.30 -28.76 -26.33
N GLN A 439 -3.37 -27.88 -25.33
CA GLN A 439 -3.94 -26.53 -25.46
C GLN A 439 -3.14 -25.68 -26.43
N GLY A 440 -1.81 -25.70 -26.33
CA GLY A 440 -0.92 -24.91 -27.19
C GLY A 440 -1.11 -25.23 -28.68
N ILE A 441 -1.32 -26.49 -29.03
CA ILE A 441 -1.59 -26.89 -30.43
C ILE A 441 -2.90 -26.25 -30.91
N VAL A 442 -3.94 -26.31 -30.08
CA VAL A 442 -5.26 -25.80 -30.43
C VAL A 442 -5.25 -24.29 -30.53
N MET A 443 -4.64 -23.59 -29.57
CA MET A 443 -4.41 -22.15 -29.64
C MET A 443 -3.67 -21.75 -30.93
N LYS A 444 -2.68 -22.55 -31.35
CA LYS A 444 -1.92 -22.31 -32.59
C LYS A 444 -2.80 -22.47 -33.85
N LEU A 445 -3.79 -23.36 -33.83
CA LEU A 445 -4.73 -23.58 -34.93
C LEU A 445 -5.81 -22.50 -34.97
N GLU A 446 -6.43 -22.20 -33.83
CA GLU A 446 -7.55 -21.25 -33.71
C GLU A 446 -7.10 -19.78 -33.78
N LYS A 447 -5.83 -19.48 -33.48
CA LYS A 447 -5.26 -18.11 -33.43
C LYS A 447 -5.86 -17.19 -32.36
N GLU A 448 -6.75 -17.71 -31.54
CA GLU A 448 -7.36 -17.02 -30.40
C GLU A 448 -7.53 -18.01 -29.24
N THR A 449 -7.83 -17.49 -28.06
CA THR A 449 -8.17 -18.28 -26.86
C THR A 449 -9.05 -17.45 -25.95
N VAL A 450 -9.80 -18.11 -25.07
CA VAL A 450 -10.51 -17.46 -23.96
C VAL A 450 -9.79 -17.78 -22.66
N LEU A 451 -9.57 -16.78 -21.82
CA LEU A 451 -9.02 -16.87 -20.48
C LEU A 451 -10.18 -16.82 -19.49
N GLN A 452 -10.24 -17.80 -18.60
CA GLN A 452 -11.26 -17.92 -17.57
C GLN A 452 -10.60 -17.93 -16.19
N SER A 453 -11.14 -17.15 -15.26
CA SER A 453 -10.69 -17.08 -13.87
C SER A 453 -11.89 -16.79 -12.98
N SER A 454 -11.86 -17.26 -11.74
CA SER A 454 -12.86 -16.86 -10.73
C SER A 454 -12.75 -15.38 -10.36
N SER A 455 -11.60 -14.75 -10.58
CA SER A 455 -11.41 -13.31 -10.37
C SER A 455 -11.95 -12.45 -11.52
N PHE A 456 -12.31 -13.04 -12.67
CA PHE A 456 -12.83 -12.26 -13.78
C PHE A 456 -14.33 -12.04 -13.63
N SER A 457 -14.76 -10.78 -13.78
CA SER A 457 -16.19 -10.43 -13.93
C SER A 457 -16.80 -11.05 -15.18
N GLN A 458 -15.99 -11.18 -16.24
CA GLN A 458 -16.35 -11.78 -17.51
C GLN A 458 -15.11 -12.44 -18.15
N ASP A 459 -15.33 -13.57 -18.83
CA ASP A 459 -14.26 -14.27 -19.57
C ASP A 459 -13.57 -13.33 -20.56
N ILE A 460 -12.25 -13.45 -20.71
CA ILE A 460 -11.44 -12.56 -21.54
C ILE A 460 -10.98 -13.31 -22.80
N LYS A 461 -11.37 -12.83 -23.97
CA LYS A 461 -10.85 -13.28 -25.26
C LYS A 461 -9.48 -12.66 -25.51
N ALA A 462 -8.56 -13.42 -26.10
CA ALA A 462 -7.26 -12.94 -26.54
C ALA A 462 -6.84 -13.54 -27.89
N LYS A 463 -6.06 -12.80 -28.66
CA LYS A 463 -5.41 -13.27 -29.89
C LYS A 463 -4.07 -13.90 -29.57
N VAL A 464 -3.73 -14.99 -30.25
CA VAL A 464 -2.46 -15.70 -30.11
C VAL A 464 -1.45 -15.11 -31.08
N LYS A 465 -0.52 -14.29 -30.58
CA LYS A 465 0.53 -13.67 -31.38
C LYS A 465 1.65 -14.66 -31.71
N PHE A 466 2.08 -15.40 -30.69
CA PHE A 466 3.20 -16.34 -30.82
C PHE A 466 3.02 -17.54 -29.89
N ILE A 467 3.49 -18.71 -30.32
CA ILE A 467 3.51 -19.94 -29.52
C ILE A 467 4.84 -20.67 -29.68
N ASN A 468 5.42 -21.06 -28.55
CA ASN A 468 6.51 -22.02 -28.45
C ASN A 468 5.98 -23.29 -27.76
N LEU A 469 5.80 -24.36 -28.54
CA LEU A 469 5.25 -25.64 -28.05
C LEU A 469 6.22 -26.42 -27.17
N GLU A 470 7.54 -26.29 -27.40
CA GLU A 470 8.58 -26.96 -26.61
C GLU A 470 8.65 -26.38 -25.19
N LYS A 471 8.72 -25.05 -25.09
CA LYS A 471 8.73 -24.33 -23.81
C LYS A 471 7.34 -24.26 -23.16
N LYS A 472 6.29 -24.62 -23.91
CA LYS A 472 4.88 -24.50 -23.53
C LYS A 472 4.47 -23.08 -23.14
N ILE A 473 4.91 -22.09 -23.91
CA ILE A 473 4.65 -20.67 -23.66
C ILE A 473 3.99 -20.02 -24.88
N ALA A 474 2.94 -19.24 -24.67
CA ALA A 474 2.28 -18.40 -25.66
C ALA A 474 2.41 -16.93 -25.29
N LEU A 475 2.52 -16.05 -26.28
CA LEU A 475 2.25 -14.62 -26.14
C LEU A 475 0.86 -14.35 -26.70
N VAL A 476 -0.02 -13.78 -25.87
CA VAL A 476 -1.37 -13.37 -26.26
C VAL A 476 -1.56 -11.87 -26.06
N GLU A 477 -2.36 -11.26 -26.94
CA GLU A 477 -2.63 -9.82 -26.99
C GLU A 477 -4.04 -9.52 -27.51
N GLY A 478 -4.40 -8.23 -27.57
CA GLY A 478 -5.68 -7.79 -28.16
C GLY A 478 -6.88 -8.31 -27.38
N PHE A 479 -6.90 -8.02 -26.08
CA PHE A 479 -7.88 -8.55 -25.16
C PHE A 479 -9.24 -7.89 -25.32
N SER A 480 -10.31 -8.65 -25.11
CA SER A 480 -11.68 -8.13 -25.04
C SER A 480 -12.54 -9.07 -24.20
N PHE A 481 -13.61 -8.57 -23.58
CA PHE A 481 -14.57 -9.43 -22.90
C PHE A 481 -15.36 -10.30 -23.88
N VAL A 482 -15.69 -11.52 -23.47
CA VAL A 482 -16.45 -12.47 -24.29
C VAL A 482 -17.94 -12.19 -24.17
N ASN A 483 -18.59 -11.75 -25.25
CA ASN A 483 -20.04 -11.61 -25.30
C ASN A 483 -20.74 -12.98 -25.30
N GLY A 484 -21.16 -13.44 -24.11
CA GLY A 484 -21.90 -14.68 -23.90
C GLY A 484 -21.05 -15.87 -23.44
N ASN A 485 -21.68 -16.86 -22.78
CA ASN A 485 -20.97 -17.98 -22.19
C ASN A 485 -20.98 -19.20 -23.12
N ALA A 486 -19.82 -19.58 -23.66
CA ALA A 486 -19.69 -20.80 -24.47
C ALA A 486 -20.00 -22.09 -23.68
N ASN A 487 -19.84 -22.07 -22.35
CA ASN A 487 -20.18 -23.15 -21.43
C ASN A 487 -21.67 -23.22 -21.06
N ALA A 488 -22.53 -22.32 -21.56
CA ALA A 488 -23.98 -22.37 -21.30
C ALA A 488 -24.68 -23.58 -21.98
N ARG A 489 -23.96 -24.36 -22.79
CA ARG A 489 -24.51 -25.51 -23.52
C ARG A 489 -24.53 -26.75 -22.65
N LYS A 490 -25.72 -27.36 -22.49
CA LYS A 490 -25.90 -28.64 -21.79
C LYS A 490 -25.19 -29.83 -22.45
N TYR A 491 -25.05 -29.80 -23.78
CA TYR A 491 -24.47 -30.89 -24.56
C TYR A 491 -23.38 -30.41 -25.52
N SER A 492 -22.30 -31.18 -25.61
CA SER A 492 -21.19 -30.92 -26.55
C SER A 492 -21.66 -31.11 -27.99
N ARG A 493 -21.15 -30.25 -28.88
CA ARG A 493 -21.41 -30.30 -30.32
C ARG A 493 -20.10 -30.66 -31.03
N VAL A 494 -20.17 -31.42 -32.10
CA VAL A 494 -18.99 -31.70 -32.94
C VAL A 494 -19.29 -31.35 -34.38
N SER A 495 -18.29 -30.85 -35.09
CA SER A 495 -18.33 -30.72 -36.54
C SER A 495 -18.20 -32.10 -37.17
N CYS A 496 -18.96 -32.34 -38.24
CA CYS A 496 -18.90 -33.58 -39.00
C CYS A 496 -17.49 -33.84 -39.56
N SER A 497 -17.12 -35.11 -39.69
CA SER A 497 -15.82 -35.51 -40.25
C SER A 497 -15.70 -35.20 -41.75
N ALA A 498 -16.83 -35.09 -42.44
CA ALA A 498 -16.96 -34.69 -43.83
C ALA A 498 -18.19 -33.79 -43.99
N ARG A 499 -18.39 -33.23 -45.19
CA ARG A 499 -19.65 -32.55 -45.50
C ARG A 499 -20.79 -33.56 -45.43
N THR A 500 -21.75 -33.31 -44.56
CA THR A 500 -22.91 -34.18 -44.36
C THR A 500 -24.16 -33.48 -44.89
N PRO A 501 -24.70 -33.90 -46.04
CA PRO A 501 -25.97 -33.39 -46.55
C PRO A 501 -27.11 -33.74 -45.59
N ILE A 502 -28.07 -32.83 -45.48
CA ILE A 502 -29.29 -33.02 -44.71
C ILE A 502 -30.49 -32.55 -45.51
N ILE A 503 -31.56 -33.32 -45.44
CA ILE A 503 -32.88 -32.98 -45.98
C ILE A 503 -33.77 -32.59 -44.82
N ILE A 504 -34.40 -31.43 -44.94
CA ILE A 504 -35.42 -30.93 -44.01
C ILE A 504 -36.75 -31.00 -44.75
N SER A 505 -37.71 -31.75 -44.22
CA SER A 505 -39.04 -31.87 -44.83
C SER A 505 -40.14 -31.39 -43.90
N GLN A 506 -41.08 -30.63 -44.47
CA GLN A 506 -42.25 -30.09 -43.78
C GLN A 506 -43.43 -30.00 -44.76
N PHE A 507 -44.59 -30.54 -44.39
CA PHE A 507 -45.83 -30.50 -45.20
C PHE A 507 -45.65 -30.83 -46.71
N GLY A 508 -44.77 -31.78 -47.04
CA GLY A 508 -44.48 -32.20 -48.42
C GLY A 508 -43.43 -31.35 -49.16
N ALA A 509 -43.01 -30.22 -48.61
CA ALA A 509 -41.86 -29.46 -49.12
C ALA A 509 -40.54 -30.02 -48.54
N THR A 510 -39.47 -29.93 -49.33
CA THR A 510 -38.12 -30.35 -48.91
C THR A 510 -37.10 -29.24 -49.13
N LEU A 511 -36.20 -29.08 -48.17
CA LEU A 511 -35.06 -28.19 -48.23
C LEU A 511 -33.78 -29.00 -48.03
N SER A 512 -32.78 -28.74 -48.85
CA SER A 512 -31.46 -29.38 -48.72
C SER A 512 -30.48 -28.40 -48.10
N GLY A 513 -29.68 -28.92 -47.16
CA GLY A 513 -28.61 -28.19 -46.51
C GLY A 513 -27.39 -29.05 -46.24
N GLU A 514 -26.43 -28.45 -45.54
CA GLU A 514 -25.26 -29.13 -45.00
C GLU A 514 -25.24 -28.99 -43.47
N ILE A 515 -24.93 -30.06 -42.76
CA ILE A 515 -24.77 -30.02 -41.31
C ILE A 515 -23.46 -29.32 -40.95
N LEU A 516 -23.54 -28.31 -40.10
CA LEU A 516 -22.40 -27.58 -39.54
C LEU A 516 -21.86 -28.26 -38.28
N ASP A 517 -22.76 -28.56 -37.35
CA ASP A 517 -22.46 -29.23 -36.08
C ASP A 517 -23.64 -30.08 -35.58
N ILE A 518 -23.31 -31.12 -34.81
CA ILE A 518 -24.26 -32.08 -34.22
C ILE A 518 -23.99 -32.21 -32.73
N SER A 519 -25.04 -32.14 -31.92
CA SER A 519 -25.07 -32.64 -30.54
C SER A 519 -26.15 -33.72 -30.39
N ILE A 520 -26.26 -34.29 -29.19
CA ILE A 520 -27.31 -35.27 -28.88
C ILE A 520 -28.72 -34.67 -28.91
N SER A 521 -28.87 -33.35 -28.77
CA SER A 521 -30.18 -32.68 -28.68
C SER A 521 -30.42 -31.62 -29.74
N SER A 522 -29.44 -31.30 -30.58
CA SER A 522 -29.62 -30.29 -31.63
C SER A 522 -28.63 -30.42 -32.78
N ILE A 523 -29.04 -29.93 -33.94
CA ILE A 523 -28.25 -29.89 -35.19
C ILE A 523 -28.28 -28.47 -35.74
N ALA A 524 -27.10 -27.94 -36.07
CA ALA A 524 -26.98 -26.70 -36.82
C ALA A 524 -26.80 -26.99 -38.32
N VAL A 525 -27.60 -26.33 -39.16
CA VAL A 525 -27.65 -26.56 -40.60
C VAL A 525 -27.41 -25.27 -41.36
N GLN A 526 -26.63 -25.36 -42.43
CA GLN A 526 -26.45 -24.30 -43.42
C GLN A 526 -27.31 -24.56 -44.66
N LEU A 527 -28.05 -23.53 -45.08
CA LEU A 527 -28.96 -23.54 -46.23
C LEU A 527 -28.60 -22.40 -47.20
N LYS A 528 -28.83 -22.58 -48.50
CA LYS A 528 -28.56 -21.58 -49.55
C LYS A 528 -29.80 -20.81 -50.03
N TYR A 529 -30.98 -21.06 -49.45
CA TYR A 529 -32.26 -20.55 -49.95
C TYR A 529 -33.04 -19.80 -48.87
N ALA A 530 -32.66 -18.54 -48.60
CA ALA A 530 -33.22 -17.75 -47.50
C ALA A 530 -34.75 -17.58 -47.54
N LYS A 531 -35.34 -17.42 -48.72
CA LYS A 531 -36.79 -17.21 -48.87
C LYS A 531 -37.64 -18.36 -48.34
N LEU A 532 -37.10 -19.57 -48.28
CA LEU A 532 -37.82 -20.75 -47.79
C LEU A 532 -37.61 -21.01 -46.30
N VAL A 533 -36.66 -20.31 -45.67
CA VAL A 533 -36.34 -20.48 -44.24
C VAL A 533 -37.37 -19.79 -43.34
N ASP A 534 -38.00 -18.73 -43.83
CA ASP A 534 -39.08 -18.04 -43.09
C ASP A 534 -40.30 -18.95 -42.87
N HIS A 535 -40.56 -19.88 -43.81
CA HIS A 535 -41.69 -20.81 -43.74
C HIS A 535 -41.51 -21.96 -42.76
N ILE A 536 -40.29 -22.20 -42.26
CA ILE A 536 -39.99 -23.30 -41.33
C ILE A 536 -39.63 -22.78 -39.93
N ARG A 537 -39.70 -21.46 -39.71
CA ARG A 537 -39.26 -20.82 -38.47
C ARG A 537 -40.23 -21.15 -37.33
N ALA A 538 -39.69 -21.61 -36.20
CA ALA A 538 -40.45 -22.03 -35.02
C ALA A 538 -41.36 -23.25 -35.23
N ASP A 539 -41.27 -23.91 -36.39
CA ASP A 539 -42.05 -25.08 -36.73
C ASP A 539 -41.31 -26.39 -36.41
N THR A 540 -42.10 -27.46 -36.36
CA THR A 540 -41.62 -28.84 -36.31
C THR A 540 -41.36 -29.35 -37.72
N VAL A 541 -40.17 -29.89 -37.93
CA VAL A 541 -39.67 -30.40 -39.21
C VAL A 541 -39.12 -31.80 -39.05
N MET A 542 -39.09 -32.57 -40.14
CA MET A 542 -38.42 -33.86 -40.18
C MET A 542 -37.04 -33.71 -40.80
N LEU A 543 -36.01 -34.13 -40.07
CA LEU A 543 -34.62 -34.10 -40.50
C LEU A 543 -34.20 -35.48 -40.98
N SER A 544 -33.63 -35.59 -42.18
CA SER A 544 -33.06 -36.85 -42.69
C SER A 544 -31.63 -36.68 -43.20
N PHE A 545 -30.72 -37.49 -42.67
CA PHE A 545 -29.30 -37.45 -42.99
C PHE A 545 -28.63 -38.81 -42.72
N VAL A 546 -27.37 -38.98 -43.11
CA VAL A 546 -26.62 -40.21 -42.93
C VAL A 546 -25.36 -39.93 -42.12
N LEU A 547 -25.09 -40.74 -41.11
CA LEU A 547 -23.85 -40.69 -40.31
C LEU A 547 -23.05 -42.00 -40.44
N PRO A 548 -21.71 -41.93 -40.39
CA PRO A 548 -20.88 -43.10 -40.19
C PRO A 548 -21.24 -43.83 -38.88
N ASN A 549 -21.38 -45.14 -38.94
CA ASN A 549 -21.62 -45.99 -37.76
C ASN A 549 -20.81 -47.29 -37.91
N ARG A 550 -19.84 -47.50 -37.02
CA ARG A 550 -18.94 -48.67 -37.05
C ARG A 550 -19.63 -49.97 -36.65
N ASN A 551 -20.75 -49.88 -35.94
CA ASN A 551 -21.55 -51.04 -35.52
C ASN A 551 -22.58 -51.44 -36.59
N SER A 552 -22.75 -50.63 -37.63
CA SER A 552 -23.60 -50.95 -38.78
C SER A 552 -22.84 -51.82 -39.78
N LEU A 553 -23.50 -52.84 -40.32
CA LEU A 553 -22.98 -53.69 -41.41
C LEU A 553 -22.58 -52.88 -42.66
N GLU A 554 -23.29 -51.78 -42.93
CA GLU A 554 -23.04 -50.89 -44.06
C GLU A 554 -22.03 -49.77 -43.74
N GLY A 555 -21.50 -49.72 -42.51
CA GLY A 555 -20.59 -48.68 -42.04
C GLY A 555 -21.23 -47.29 -41.87
N SER A 556 -22.53 -47.16 -42.12
CA SER A 556 -23.31 -45.93 -41.98
C SER A 556 -24.73 -46.22 -41.51
N VAL A 557 -25.43 -45.19 -41.02
CA VAL A 557 -26.81 -45.26 -40.56
C VAL A 557 -27.57 -44.03 -41.04
N LYS A 558 -28.77 -44.25 -41.60
CA LYS A 558 -29.69 -43.18 -41.95
C LYS A 558 -30.48 -42.79 -40.70
N ILE A 559 -30.44 -41.51 -40.36
CA ILE A 559 -31.21 -40.91 -39.28
C ILE A 559 -32.39 -40.17 -39.89
N SER A 560 -33.55 -40.35 -39.29
CA SER A 560 -34.76 -39.59 -39.57
C SER A 560 -35.38 -39.20 -38.24
N VAL A 561 -35.36 -37.92 -37.90
CA VAL A 561 -35.74 -37.43 -36.57
C VAL A 561 -36.57 -36.16 -36.66
N GLU A 562 -37.59 -36.06 -35.82
CA GLU A 562 -38.42 -34.86 -35.70
C GLU A 562 -37.68 -33.81 -34.88
N ALA A 563 -37.73 -32.55 -35.31
CA ALA A 563 -37.01 -31.46 -34.66
C ALA A 563 -37.78 -30.15 -34.75
N LYS A 564 -37.61 -29.28 -33.76
CA LYS A 564 -38.14 -27.92 -33.75
C LYS A 564 -37.08 -26.91 -34.17
N VAL A 565 -37.39 -26.02 -35.10
CA VAL A 565 -36.46 -24.93 -35.49
C VAL A 565 -36.47 -23.85 -34.42
N ILE A 566 -35.41 -23.74 -33.63
CA ILE A 566 -35.31 -22.81 -32.49
C ILE A 566 -34.59 -21.51 -32.84
N LEU A 567 -33.77 -21.51 -33.88
CA LEU A 567 -33.04 -20.33 -34.35
C LEU A 567 -32.94 -20.36 -35.87
N SER A 568 -33.15 -19.20 -36.49
CA SER A 568 -32.86 -18.98 -37.91
C SER A 568 -32.18 -17.63 -38.07
N THR A 569 -31.07 -17.60 -38.81
CA THR A 569 -30.30 -16.39 -39.10
C THR A 569 -29.83 -16.46 -40.54
N CYS A 570 -30.17 -15.44 -41.34
CA CYS A 570 -29.83 -15.38 -42.75
C CYS A 570 -28.97 -14.15 -43.03
N LYS A 571 -27.85 -14.35 -43.73
CA LYS A 571 -26.96 -13.28 -44.17
C LYS A 571 -26.42 -13.62 -45.56
N ASP A 572 -26.49 -12.67 -46.49
CA ASP A 572 -25.94 -12.80 -47.85
C ASP A 572 -26.44 -14.05 -48.62
N GLY A 573 -27.73 -14.40 -48.46
CA GLY A 573 -28.35 -15.56 -49.12
C GLY A 573 -28.04 -16.92 -48.48
N ILE A 574 -27.17 -16.96 -47.47
CA ILE A 574 -26.86 -18.15 -46.67
C ILE A 574 -27.62 -18.06 -45.35
N CYS A 575 -28.33 -19.13 -44.99
CA CYS A 575 -29.01 -19.22 -43.70
C CYS A 575 -28.38 -20.28 -42.82
N LYS A 576 -28.19 -19.94 -41.56
CA LYS A 576 -27.93 -20.88 -40.48
C LYS A 576 -29.24 -21.10 -39.73
N ILE A 577 -29.66 -22.35 -39.60
CA ILE A 577 -30.74 -22.74 -38.71
C ILE A 577 -30.21 -23.66 -37.62
N VAL A 578 -30.86 -23.64 -36.46
CA VAL A 578 -30.61 -24.59 -35.37
C VAL A 578 -31.91 -25.31 -35.08
N CYS A 579 -31.86 -26.64 -35.18
CA CYS A 579 -32.97 -27.53 -34.92
C CYS A 579 -32.74 -28.25 -33.60
N GLU A 580 -33.66 -28.12 -32.65
CA GLU A 580 -33.70 -28.91 -31.41
C GLU A 580 -34.43 -30.22 -31.67
N LEU A 581 -33.79 -31.35 -31.38
CA LEU A 581 -34.33 -32.67 -31.65
C LEU A 581 -35.42 -33.00 -30.63
N LEU A 582 -36.56 -33.49 -31.11
CA LEU A 582 -37.57 -34.06 -30.24
C LEU A 582 -37.12 -35.44 -29.75
N LYS A 583 -37.62 -35.85 -28.58
CA LYS A 583 -37.13 -37.05 -27.89
C LYS A 583 -37.37 -38.31 -28.73
N ASP A 584 -36.28 -39.02 -29.01
CA ASP A 584 -36.25 -40.29 -29.72
C ASP A 584 -35.07 -41.12 -29.19
N ASP A 585 -35.35 -42.08 -28.31
CA ASP A 585 -34.33 -42.83 -27.56
C ASP A 585 -33.36 -43.62 -28.48
N VAL A 586 -33.83 -44.05 -29.67
CA VAL A 586 -33.01 -44.80 -30.63
C VAL A 586 -32.02 -43.87 -31.34
N ASN A 587 -32.53 -42.78 -31.91
CA ASN A 587 -31.69 -41.82 -32.60
C ASN A 587 -30.75 -41.07 -31.62
N GLU A 588 -31.19 -40.82 -30.38
CA GLU A 588 -30.36 -40.21 -29.34
C GLU A 588 -29.13 -41.08 -29.02
N SER A 589 -29.31 -42.40 -28.90
CA SER A 589 -28.21 -43.35 -28.64
C SER A 589 -27.18 -43.35 -29.78
N ILE A 590 -27.65 -43.33 -31.03
CA ILE A 590 -26.79 -43.28 -32.23
C ILE A 590 -26.03 -41.95 -32.29
N LEU A 591 -26.70 -40.82 -32.01
CA LEU A 591 -26.09 -39.50 -31.99
C LEU A 591 -25.07 -39.36 -30.87
N MET A 592 -25.36 -39.90 -29.68
CA MET A 592 -24.41 -39.93 -28.56
C MET A 592 -23.14 -40.71 -28.93
N GLU A 593 -23.30 -41.90 -29.50
CA GLU A 593 -22.17 -42.70 -29.97
C GLU A 593 -21.34 -41.96 -31.04
N TYR A 594 -22.00 -41.37 -32.04
CA TYR A 594 -21.33 -40.61 -33.09
C TYR A 594 -20.56 -39.41 -32.53
N VAL A 595 -21.20 -38.61 -31.68
CA VAL A 595 -20.56 -37.44 -31.03
C VAL A 595 -19.32 -37.88 -30.26
N TYR A 596 -19.43 -38.93 -29.45
CA TYR A 596 -18.31 -39.46 -28.66
C TYR A 596 -17.16 -39.98 -29.53
N ASN A 597 -17.47 -40.74 -30.58
CA ASN A 597 -16.46 -41.24 -31.52
C ASN A 597 -15.78 -40.10 -32.27
N ARG A 598 -16.55 -39.09 -32.71
CA ARG A 598 -15.99 -37.91 -33.39
C ARG A 598 -15.10 -37.10 -32.45
N GLN A 599 -15.44 -36.95 -31.18
CA GLN A 599 -14.55 -36.32 -30.18
C GLN A 599 -13.22 -37.05 -30.08
N LYS A 600 -13.21 -38.39 -30.02
CA LYS A 600 -11.97 -39.19 -30.03
C LYS A 600 -11.15 -38.98 -31.29
N GLU A 601 -11.81 -38.95 -32.46
CA GLU A 601 -11.13 -38.69 -33.73
C GLU A 601 -10.48 -37.31 -33.77
N ILE A 602 -11.20 -36.26 -33.32
CA ILE A 602 -10.66 -34.91 -33.23
C ILE A 602 -9.42 -34.87 -32.30
N ILE A 603 -9.45 -35.58 -31.17
CA ILE A 603 -8.27 -35.67 -30.28
C ILE A 603 -7.08 -36.33 -31.00
N VAL A 604 -7.32 -37.40 -31.76
CA VAL A 604 -6.27 -38.08 -32.54
C VAL A 604 -5.75 -37.17 -33.66
N GLU A 605 -6.62 -36.42 -34.35
CA GLU A 605 -6.26 -35.42 -35.35
C GLU A 605 -5.30 -34.37 -34.77
N VAL A 606 -5.67 -33.76 -33.63
CA VAL A 606 -4.84 -32.76 -32.94
C VAL A 606 -3.50 -33.36 -32.52
N LYS A 607 -3.48 -34.58 -31.97
CA LYS A 607 -2.23 -35.29 -31.61
C LYS A 607 -1.34 -35.62 -32.81
N LYS A 608 -1.91 -35.85 -34.00
CA LYS A 608 -1.13 -36.07 -35.22
C LYS A 608 -0.51 -34.77 -35.71
N ILE A 609 -1.28 -33.68 -35.71
CA ILE A 609 -0.80 -32.33 -36.04
C ILE A 609 0.35 -31.94 -35.09
N ALA A 610 0.25 -32.29 -33.81
CA ALA A 610 1.30 -32.07 -32.82
C ALA A 610 2.68 -32.62 -33.24
N ARG A 611 2.72 -33.76 -33.93
CA ARG A 611 3.96 -34.42 -34.36
C ARG A 611 4.60 -33.76 -35.60
N GLN A 612 3.89 -32.85 -36.24
CA GLN A 612 4.35 -32.11 -37.42
C GLN A 612 4.95 -30.75 -37.03
N PHE A 613 4.85 -30.37 -35.75
CA PHE A 613 5.46 -29.20 -35.14
C PHE A 613 6.57 -29.63 -34.19
#